data_AF-A0A838NJU3-F1
#
_entry.id   AF-A0A838NJU3-F1
#
_cell.length_a   1.000
_cell.length_b   1.000
_cell.length_c   1.000
_cell.angle_alpha   90.00
_cell.angle_beta   90.00
_cell.angle_gamma   90.00
#
_symmetry.space_group_name_H-M   'P 1'
#
loop_
_entity.id
_entity.type
_entity.pdbx_description
1 polymer ?
#
loop_
_entity_poly.entity_id
_entity_poly.type
_entity_poly.pdbx_seq_one_letter_code
_entity_poly.pdbx_strand_id
1 'polypeptide(L)'
;MKARLAITLVACSLLTGGFAVAAAQDTSGAPAQATQDSAAQGYAPADPAPVAAPVPEPAPAAAATPAPTPSAATAAAAAPSRAAALSSLGFVQILTPRPPERINRAIEQAKIDQREADAEYRELEGLEDQVKAMVEVKKQEVSTLDAQRKLAEKSKQEGEVASFEAEKKDAERHKQFLEKRVSLHQAEKDAAKARKNLAESTQKALELELQLTNRRADRDRTASTDAAATMRHENVVRELERKVLDSQRVVADREKQVADKHQDIAKRRLELYQAQAAAVGGR
;
A
#
# COMPACT_ATOMS: atom_id res chain seq x y z
N MET A 1 9.45 -8.53 20.24
CA MET A 1 9.67 -8.86 18.81
C MET A 1 8.32 -8.74 18.10
N LYS A 2 8.11 -7.69 17.29
CA LYS A 2 6.85 -7.48 16.54
C LYS A 2 6.96 -8.20 15.20
N ALA A 3 6.13 -9.21 15.00
CA ALA A 3 6.00 -9.93 13.74
C ALA A 3 5.58 -8.92 12.64
N ARG A 4 6.45 -8.71 11.66
CA ARG A 4 6.11 -7.96 10.45
C ARG A 4 5.25 -8.88 9.60
N LEU A 5 3.96 -8.53 9.47
CA LEU A 5 3.05 -9.17 8.55
C LEU A 5 3.52 -8.82 7.13
N ALA A 6 4.15 -9.78 6.47
CA ALA A 6 4.48 -9.67 5.05
C ALA A 6 3.17 -9.82 4.27
N ILE A 7 2.64 -8.70 3.75
CA ILE A 7 1.53 -8.71 2.80
C ILE A 7 2.16 -9.04 1.44
N THR A 8 2.10 -10.32 1.08
CA THR A 8 2.49 -10.79 -0.25
C THR A 8 1.49 -10.25 -1.26
N LEU A 9 1.92 -9.27 -2.05
CA LEU A 9 1.16 -8.72 -3.17
C LEU A 9 1.10 -9.78 -4.27
N VAL A 10 0.02 -10.57 -4.30
CA VAL A 10 -0.25 -11.51 -5.39
C VAL A 10 -0.73 -10.69 -6.59
N ALA A 11 0.20 -10.39 -7.50
CA ALA A 11 -0.11 -9.88 -8.82
C ALA A 11 -0.86 -10.98 -9.61
N CYS A 12 -2.19 -10.90 -9.63
CA CYS A 12 -3.02 -11.70 -10.52
C CYS A 12 -2.92 -11.14 -11.95
N SER A 13 -2.01 -11.69 -12.73
CA SER A 13 -2.04 -11.64 -14.19
C SER A 13 -3.17 -12.53 -14.71
N LEU A 14 -4.36 -11.97 -14.91
CA LEU A 14 -5.50 -12.65 -15.52
C LEU A 14 -5.89 -11.96 -16.83
N LEU A 15 -5.55 -12.64 -17.93
CA LEU A 15 -6.34 -12.80 -19.15
C LEU A 15 -6.75 -11.53 -19.90
N THR A 16 -5.82 -10.96 -20.65
CA THR A 16 -6.13 -10.30 -21.92
C THR A 16 -6.39 -11.38 -23.00
N GLY A 17 -7.64 -11.81 -23.11
CA GLY A 17 -8.12 -12.57 -24.26
C GLY A 17 -8.25 -11.64 -25.47
N GLY A 18 -7.22 -11.60 -26.32
CA GLY A 18 -7.26 -10.91 -27.59
C GLY A 18 -8.10 -11.69 -28.61
N PHE A 19 -9.22 -11.11 -29.03
CA PHE A 19 -9.87 -11.50 -30.28
C PHE A 19 -9.07 -10.86 -31.43
N ALA A 20 -8.24 -11.67 -32.10
CA ALA A 20 -7.65 -11.30 -33.37
C ALA A 20 -8.69 -11.46 -34.48
N VAL A 21 -9.14 -10.32 -35.02
CA VAL A 21 -9.83 -10.27 -36.31
C VAL A 21 -8.80 -10.54 -37.39
N ALA A 22 -8.96 -11.65 -38.11
CA ALA A 22 -8.16 -12.00 -39.25
C ALA A 22 -8.47 -11.07 -40.44
N ALA A 23 -7.48 -10.31 -40.88
CA ALA A 23 -7.41 -9.78 -42.23
C ALA A 23 -6.18 -10.38 -42.89
N ALA A 24 -6.42 -11.16 -43.94
CA ALA A 24 -5.41 -11.78 -44.78
C ALA A 24 -4.62 -10.72 -45.55
N GLN A 25 -3.30 -10.87 -45.63
CA GLN A 25 -2.55 -10.75 -46.88
C GLN A 25 -1.14 -11.35 -46.75
N ASP A 26 -1.03 -12.47 -47.44
CA ASP A 26 0.10 -13.16 -48.07
C ASP A 26 1.55 -12.60 -48.01
N THR A 27 2.41 -13.54 -47.60
CA THR A 27 3.70 -13.95 -48.21
C THR A 27 4.91 -13.03 -48.01
N SER A 28 6.13 -13.49 -47.74
CA SER A 28 6.80 -14.79 -47.89
C SER A 28 8.13 -14.74 -47.11
N GLY A 29 8.55 -15.87 -46.50
CA GLY A 29 9.88 -15.96 -45.89
C GLY A 29 9.99 -16.94 -44.71
N ALA A 30 9.88 -18.23 -44.99
CA ALA A 30 10.27 -19.33 -44.10
C ALA A 30 11.69 -19.83 -44.48
N PRO A 31 12.35 -20.76 -43.75
CA PRO A 31 12.27 -21.10 -42.32
C PRO A 31 13.68 -21.25 -41.67
N ALA A 32 13.73 -21.33 -40.33
CA ALA A 32 14.69 -22.21 -39.64
C ALA A 32 14.11 -22.69 -38.32
N GLN A 33 13.88 -24.00 -38.25
CA GLN A 33 13.40 -24.75 -37.11
C GLN A 33 14.49 -24.81 -36.02
N ALA A 34 14.08 -24.67 -34.76
CA ALA A 34 14.79 -25.29 -33.65
C ALA A 34 13.75 -25.77 -32.63
N THR A 35 13.40 -27.05 -32.79
CA THR A 35 12.78 -27.91 -31.82
C THR A 35 13.65 -27.96 -30.57
N GLN A 36 13.13 -27.61 -29.40
CA GLN A 36 13.66 -28.13 -28.14
C GLN A 36 12.52 -28.51 -27.21
N ASP A 37 12.25 -29.81 -27.21
CA ASP A 37 11.80 -30.55 -26.05
C ASP A 37 12.69 -30.27 -24.85
N SER A 38 12.07 -29.96 -23.71
CA SER A 38 12.68 -30.17 -22.39
C SER A 38 11.58 -30.51 -21.40
N ALA A 39 11.14 -31.76 -21.49
CA ALA A 39 10.68 -32.49 -20.34
C ALA A 39 11.90 -32.92 -19.50
N ALA A 40 11.63 -33.17 -18.22
CA ALA A 40 12.38 -33.99 -17.29
C ALA A 40 13.32 -33.29 -16.28
N GLN A 41 12.97 -33.56 -15.01
CA GLN A 41 13.87 -34.01 -13.94
C GLN A 41 14.81 -32.98 -13.32
N GLY A 42 14.68 -32.85 -11.99
CA GLY A 42 15.69 -32.15 -11.20
C GLY A 42 15.37 -32.04 -9.71
N TYR A 43 15.12 -33.17 -9.05
CA TYR A 43 15.30 -33.27 -7.60
C TYR A 43 16.78 -33.04 -7.28
N ALA A 44 17.12 -32.04 -6.46
CA ALA A 44 18.42 -31.90 -5.79
C ALA A 44 18.31 -30.85 -4.66
N PRO A 45 19.21 -30.86 -3.66
CA PRO A 45 19.18 -31.74 -2.50
C PRO A 45 19.01 -30.95 -1.18
N ALA A 46 18.81 -31.69 -0.09
CA ALA A 46 18.81 -31.15 1.27
C ALA A 46 20.14 -30.47 1.61
N ASP A 47 20.05 -29.25 2.12
CA ASP A 47 21.18 -28.44 2.58
C ASP A 47 21.77 -29.06 3.87
N PRO A 48 23.09 -29.28 3.96
CA PRO A 48 23.74 -29.84 5.15
C PRO A 48 23.75 -28.86 6.33
N ALA A 49 23.70 -29.45 7.52
CA ALA A 49 23.70 -28.79 8.83
C ALA A 49 24.86 -27.80 9.04
N PRO A 50 24.66 -26.74 9.84
CA PRO A 50 25.71 -25.77 10.15
C PRO A 50 26.85 -26.41 10.97
N VAL A 51 28.06 -26.28 10.45
CA VAL A 51 29.31 -26.63 11.12
C VAL A 51 29.52 -25.69 12.31
N ALA A 52 29.72 -26.28 13.49
CA ALA A 52 30.01 -25.57 14.73
C ALA A 52 31.31 -24.76 14.60
N ALA A 53 31.24 -23.47 14.92
CA ALA A 53 32.42 -22.62 15.03
C ALA A 53 33.20 -22.95 16.32
N PRO A 54 34.54 -22.96 16.27
CA PRO A 54 35.40 -23.29 17.40
C PRO A 54 35.37 -22.22 18.50
N VAL A 55 35.38 -22.69 19.74
CA VAL A 55 35.51 -21.94 20.99
C VAL A 55 36.91 -21.31 21.06
N PRO A 56 37.04 -19.97 21.21
CA PRO A 56 38.33 -19.37 21.51
C PRO A 56 38.71 -19.55 23.00
N GLU A 57 39.98 -19.91 23.16
CA GLU A 57 40.76 -20.25 24.35
C GLU A 57 40.91 -19.07 25.34
N PRO A 58 40.95 -19.32 26.67
CA PRO A 58 41.13 -18.28 27.68
C PRO A 58 42.62 -17.93 27.85
N ALA A 59 42.97 -16.66 27.64
CA ALA A 59 44.30 -16.12 27.88
C ALA A 59 44.41 -15.44 29.28
N PRO A 60 45.63 -15.31 29.83
CA PRO A 60 45.91 -15.52 31.26
C PRO A 60 45.78 -14.28 32.16
N ALA A 61 45.62 -14.58 33.45
CA ALA A 61 45.63 -13.66 34.57
C ALA A 61 46.95 -12.85 34.65
N ALA A 62 46.82 -11.54 34.77
CA ALA A 62 47.91 -10.63 35.08
C ALA A 62 47.72 -10.02 36.47
N ALA A 63 48.65 -10.41 37.35
CA ALA A 63 49.25 -9.72 38.50
C ALA A 63 48.47 -8.60 39.21
N ALA A 64 48.20 -8.87 40.49
CA ALA A 64 47.91 -7.89 41.52
C ALA A 64 49.12 -6.99 41.83
N THR A 65 48.89 -5.70 42.05
CA THR A 65 49.72 -4.80 42.87
C THR A 65 48.96 -3.48 43.18
N PRO A 66 49.39 -2.68 44.17
CA PRO A 66 48.77 -2.56 45.48
C PRO A 66 47.88 -1.31 45.67
N ALA A 67 47.03 -1.39 46.68
CA ALA A 67 46.22 -0.28 47.19
C ALA A 67 47.07 0.82 47.85
N PRO A 68 46.67 2.09 47.68
CA PRO A 68 46.79 3.04 48.78
C PRO A 68 45.52 3.87 49.03
N THR A 69 45.18 3.92 50.32
CA THR A 69 44.59 5.03 51.12
C THR A 69 43.22 5.62 50.73
N PRO A 70 42.21 5.51 51.63
CA PRO A 70 40.99 6.29 51.52
C PRO A 70 41.23 7.73 52.00
N SER A 71 41.26 8.68 51.06
CA SER A 71 41.09 10.09 51.39
C SER A 71 39.60 10.36 51.63
N ALA A 72 39.24 10.53 52.90
CA ALA A 72 37.91 10.94 53.32
C ALA A 72 37.70 12.43 52.98
N ALA A 73 37.41 12.72 51.71
CA ALA A 73 36.71 13.93 51.32
C ALA A 73 35.21 13.62 51.39
N THR A 74 34.51 14.27 52.32
CA THR A 74 33.05 14.30 52.40
C THR A 74 32.46 14.86 51.11
N ALA A 75 32.24 13.97 50.13
CA ALA A 75 31.38 14.22 49.00
C ALA A 75 29.95 14.29 49.52
N ALA A 76 29.41 15.50 49.65
CA ALA A 76 27.97 15.68 49.72
C ALA A 76 27.39 15.02 48.47
N ALA A 77 26.85 13.82 48.62
CA ALA A 77 26.19 13.08 47.56
C ALA A 77 25.03 13.94 47.07
N ALA A 78 25.24 14.64 45.95
CA ALA A 78 24.20 15.38 45.28
C ALA A 78 23.08 14.38 44.98
N ALA A 79 21.95 14.53 45.67
CA ALA A 79 20.78 13.69 45.43
C ALA A 79 20.50 13.70 43.91
N PRO A 80 20.30 12.53 43.28
CA PRO A 80 20.01 12.49 41.85
C PRO A 80 18.82 13.40 41.61
N SER A 81 18.99 14.38 40.72
CA SER A 81 17.91 15.32 40.42
C SER A 81 16.68 14.50 40.01
N ARG A 82 15.48 14.98 40.38
CA ARG A 82 14.22 14.30 40.00
C ARG A 82 14.16 13.99 38.50
N ALA A 83 14.78 14.84 37.66
CA ALA A 83 14.96 14.61 36.24
C ALA A 83 15.84 13.39 35.91
N ALA A 84 16.97 13.19 36.60
CA ALA A 84 17.81 12.00 36.44
C ALA A 84 17.09 10.71 36.88
N ALA A 85 16.28 10.78 37.95
CA ALA A 85 15.46 9.65 38.41
C ALA A 85 14.31 9.32 37.44
N LEU A 86 13.69 10.32 36.81
CA LEU A 86 12.64 10.10 35.80
C LEU A 86 13.23 9.57 34.48
N SER A 87 14.42 10.04 34.10
CA SER A 87 15.17 9.51 32.95
C SER A 87 15.59 8.05 33.17
N SER A 88 16.05 7.68 34.38
CA SER A 88 16.44 6.29 34.69
C SER A 88 15.25 5.33 34.72
N LEU A 89 14.05 5.83 35.02
CA LEU A 89 12.79 5.08 34.95
C LEU A 89 12.22 4.99 33.52
N GLY A 90 12.89 5.55 32.51
CA GLY A 90 12.47 5.47 31.11
C GLY A 90 11.27 6.36 30.73
N PHE A 91 10.80 7.23 31.63
CA PHE A 91 9.64 8.09 31.39
C PHE A 91 9.90 9.23 30.39
N VAL A 92 11.15 9.45 29.98
CA VAL A 92 11.56 10.65 29.22
C VAL A 92 11.56 10.44 27.70
N GLN A 93 11.56 9.21 27.19
CA GLN A 93 11.65 8.97 25.74
C GLN A 93 10.53 8.04 25.23
N ILE A 94 9.37 8.65 24.94
CA ILE A 94 8.20 7.94 24.40
C ILE A 94 8.48 7.39 22.99
N LEU A 95 9.20 8.16 22.16
CA LEU A 95 9.53 7.80 20.78
C LEU A 95 10.94 7.24 20.68
N THR A 96 11.04 5.95 20.32
CA THR A 96 12.31 5.30 19.99
C THR A 96 12.99 6.01 18.82
N PRO A 97 14.22 6.54 19.00
CA PRO A 97 14.90 7.26 17.95
C PRO A 97 15.25 6.32 16.78
N ARG A 98 15.00 6.78 15.56
CA ARG A 98 15.40 6.10 14.32
C ARG A 98 16.62 6.82 13.73
N PRO A 99 17.62 6.11 13.17
CA PRO A 99 18.73 6.76 12.50
C PRO A 99 18.23 7.56 11.27
N PRO A 100 18.79 8.76 11.00
CA PRO A 100 18.30 9.67 9.96
C PRO A 100 18.35 9.05 8.56
N GLU A 101 19.32 8.16 8.28
CA GLU A 101 19.44 7.46 7.00
C GLU A 101 18.25 6.53 6.75
N ARG A 102 17.66 5.96 7.81
CA ARG A 102 16.48 5.10 7.70
C ARG A 102 15.21 5.94 7.58
N ILE A 103 15.16 7.13 8.19
CA ILE A 103 14.04 8.07 8.00
C ILE A 103 14.03 8.57 6.55
N ASN A 104 15.18 9.00 6.02
CA ASN A 104 15.31 9.46 4.64
C ASN A 104 14.91 8.39 3.62
N ARG A 105 15.35 7.13 3.81
CA ARG A 105 14.91 6.01 2.96
C ARG A 105 13.39 5.81 2.99
N ALA A 106 12.76 5.96 4.15
CA ALA A 106 11.31 5.85 4.27
C ALA A 106 10.57 7.04 3.63
N ILE A 107 11.15 8.25 3.67
CA ILE A 107 10.61 9.42 2.95
C ILE A 107 10.62 9.18 1.44
N GLU A 108 11.73 8.68 0.90
CA GLU A 108 11.80 8.34 -0.53
C GLU A 108 10.83 7.23 -0.91
N GLN A 109 10.66 6.21 -0.06
CA GLN A 109 9.63 5.18 -0.28
C GLN A 109 8.22 5.80 -0.31
N ALA A 110 7.87 6.66 0.64
CA ALA A 110 6.56 7.31 0.66
C ALA A 110 6.30 8.16 -0.59
N LYS A 111 7.33 8.79 -1.18
CA LYS A 111 7.22 9.51 -2.46
C LYS A 111 6.99 8.56 -3.64
N ILE A 112 7.62 7.39 -3.64
CA ILE A 112 7.38 6.35 -4.64
C ILE A 112 5.93 5.89 -4.54
N ASP A 113 5.48 5.53 -3.34
CA ASP A 113 4.10 5.09 -3.07
C ASP A 113 3.07 6.15 -3.50
N GLN A 114 3.35 7.44 -3.27
CA GLN A 114 2.50 8.54 -3.72
C GLN A 114 2.39 8.60 -5.26
N ARG A 115 3.53 8.48 -5.97
CA ARG A 115 3.55 8.52 -7.45
C ARG A 115 2.86 7.30 -8.05
N GLU A 116 3.03 6.13 -7.46
CA GLU A 116 2.35 4.90 -7.87
C GLU A 116 0.84 5.04 -7.71
N ALA A 117 0.37 5.51 -6.55
CA ALA A 117 -1.05 5.76 -6.31
C ALA A 117 -1.64 6.80 -7.28
N ASP A 118 -0.86 7.82 -7.66
CA ASP A 118 -1.25 8.82 -8.65
C ASP A 118 -1.32 8.24 -10.08
N ALA A 119 -0.38 7.38 -10.46
CA ALA A 119 -0.41 6.69 -11.75
C ALA A 119 -1.64 5.78 -11.86
N GLU A 120 -1.90 4.99 -10.82
CA GLU A 120 -3.06 4.10 -10.76
C GLU A 120 -4.38 4.88 -10.79
N TYR A 121 -4.48 6.02 -10.12
CA TYR A 121 -5.66 6.88 -10.20
C TYR A 121 -5.98 7.28 -11.65
N ARG A 122 -4.95 7.66 -12.43
CA ARG A 122 -5.11 8.08 -13.84
C ARG A 122 -5.50 6.91 -14.74
N GLU A 123 -4.92 5.73 -14.52
CA GLU A 123 -5.28 4.53 -15.25
C GLU A 123 -6.77 4.17 -15.02
N LEU A 124 -7.19 4.15 -13.76
CA LEU A 124 -8.57 3.84 -13.38
C LEU A 124 -9.57 4.89 -13.89
N GLU A 125 -9.15 6.15 -14.01
CA GLU A 125 -9.95 7.21 -14.64
C GLU A 125 -10.23 6.90 -16.12
N GLY A 126 -9.21 6.49 -16.88
CA GLY A 126 -9.40 6.09 -18.28
C GLY A 126 -10.31 4.87 -18.44
N LEU A 127 -10.18 3.87 -17.55
CA LEU A 127 -11.06 2.69 -17.55
C LEU A 127 -12.51 3.04 -17.21
N GLU A 128 -12.73 3.92 -16.23
CA GLU A 128 -14.06 4.39 -15.86
C GLU A 128 -14.75 5.10 -17.04
N ASP A 129 -14.03 5.99 -17.73
CA ASP A 129 -14.54 6.73 -18.88
C ASP A 129 -14.88 5.81 -20.06
N GLN A 130 -14.05 4.80 -20.32
CA GLN A 130 -14.33 3.77 -21.31
C GLN A 130 -15.64 3.02 -21.01
N VAL A 131 -15.83 2.59 -19.76
CA VAL A 131 -17.04 1.85 -19.37
C VAL A 131 -18.27 2.77 -19.41
N LYS A 132 -18.16 4.04 -19.01
CA LYS A 132 -19.25 5.02 -19.14
C LYS A 132 -19.67 5.21 -20.60
N ALA A 133 -18.71 5.28 -21.52
CA ALA A 133 -19.02 5.35 -22.96
C ALA A 133 -19.82 4.11 -23.41
N MET A 134 -19.45 2.91 -22.95
CA MET A 134 -20.21 1.68 -23.23
C MET A 134 -21.63 1.71 -22.64
N VAL A 135 -21.82 2.30 -21.45
CA VAL A 135 -23.14 2.49 -20.84
C VAL A 135 -24.01 3.39 -21.72
N GLU A 136 -23.48 4.51 -22.23
CA GLU A 136 -24.24 5.40 -23.11
C GLU A 136 -24.60 4.73 -24.45
N VAL A 137 -23.69 3.91 -25.03
CA VAL A 137 -24.01 3.11 -26.22
C VAL A 137 -25.18 2.15 -25.94
N LYS A 138 -25.12 1.38 -24.84
CA LYS A 138 -26.22 0.45 -24.49
C LYS A 138 -27.53 1.17 -24.16
N LYS A 139 -27.46 2.37 -23.59
CA LYS A 139 -28.64 3.20 -23.34
C LYS A 139 -29.29 3.67 -24.65
N GLN A 140 -28.50 4.04 -25.66
CA GLN A 140 -29.01 4.36 -26.99
C GLN A 140 -29.64 3.12 -27.65
N GLU A 141 -29.00 1.95 -27.55
CA GLU A 141 -29.52 0.67 -28.07
C GLU A 141 -30.90 0.32 -27.48
N VAL A 142 -31.07 0.44 -26.15
CA VAL A 142 -32.36 0.25 -25.48
C VAL A 142 -33.42 1.23 -26.00
N SER A 143 -33.05 2.50 -26.22
CA SER A 143 -33.95 3.50 -26.77
C SER A 143 -34.36 3.19 -28.21
N THR A 144 -33.44 2.69 -29.04
CA THR A 144 -33.74 2.31 -30.43
C THR A 144 -34.64 1.08 -30.51
N LEU A 145 -34.38 0.06 -29.67
CA LEU A 145 -35.22 -1.14 -29.58
C LEU A 145 -36.63 -0.81 -29.10
N ASP A 146 -36.77 0.14 -28.16
CA ASP A 146 -38.09 0.61 -27.73
C ASP A 146 -38.86 1.32 -28.85
N ALA A 147 -38.18 2.12 -29.68
CA ALA A 147 -38.78 2.78 -30.83
C ALA A 147 -39.18 1.78 -31.92
N GLN A 148 -38.34 0.78 -32.21
CA GLN A 148 -38.62 -0.30 -33.17
C GLN A 148 -39.80 -1.16 -32.71
N ARG A 149 -39.84 -1.53 -31.41
CA ARG A 149 -40.98 -2.23 -30.80
C ARG A 149 -42.29 -1.46 -31.00
N LYS A 150 -42.29 -0.16 -30.72
CA LYS A 150 -43.46 0.71 -30.92
C LYS A 150 -43.88 0.82 -32.40
N LEU A 151 -42.93 0.73 -33.34
CA LEU A 151 -43.23 0.73 -34.77
C LEU A 151 -43.85 -0.60 -35.20
N ALA A 152 -43.28 -1.74 -34.77
CA ALA A 152 -43.79 -3.09 -35.02
C ALA A 152 -45.20 -3.29 -34.44
N GLU A 153 -45.47 -2.71 -33.27
CA GLU A 153 -46.80 -2.72 -32.65
C GLU A 153 -47.82 -1.96 -33.52
N LYS A 154 -47.45 -0.80 -34.09
CA LYS A 154 -48.31 -0.03 -34.99
C LYS A 154 -48.56 -0.73 -36.33
N SER A 155 -47.58 -1.49 -36.85
CA SER A 155 -47.72 -2.30 -38.07
C SER A 155 -48.36 -3.67 -37.82
N LYS A 156 -48.70 -4.01 -36.57
CA LYS A 156 -49.29 -5.30 -36.15
C LYS A 156 -48.41 -6.52 -36.46
N GLN A 157 -47.09 -6.34 -36.39
CA GLN A 157 -46.11 -7.41 -36.57
C GLN A 157 -45.80 -8.06 -35.21
N GLU A 158 -46.69 -8.91 -34.70
CA GLU A 158 -46.58 -9.49 -33.34
C GLU A 158 -45.27 -10.27 -33.10
N GLY A 159 -44.77 -10.98 -34.11
CA GLY A 159 -43.49 -11.70 -34.01
C GLY A 159 -42.29 -10.77 -33.78
N GLU A 160 -42.28 -9.59 -34.41
CA GLU A 160 -41.23 -8.60 -34.23
C GLU A 160 -41.33 -7.92 -32.86
N VAL A 161 -42.54 -7.67 -32.36
CA VAL A 161 -42.77 -7.11 -31.01
C VAL A 161 -42.14 -8.01 -29.95
N ALA A 162 -42.35 -9.33 -30.05
CA ALA A 162 -41.77 -10.30 -29.12
C ALA A 162 -40.23 -10.33 -29.20
N SER A 163 -39.66 -10.29 -30.42
CA SER A 163 -38.21 -10.25 -30.62
C SER A 163 -37.58 -9.00 -30.03
N PHE A 164 -38.10 -7.81 -30.35
CA PHE A 164 -37.59 -6.55 -29.82
C PHE A 164 -37.76 -6.44 -28.31
N GLU A 165 -38.80 -7.03 -27.72
CA GLU A 165 -38.94 -7.08 -26.26
C GLU A 165 -37.88 -7.96 -25.60
N ALA A 166 -37.55 -9.11 -26.19
CA ALA A 166 -36.48 -9.99 -25.70
C ALA A 166 -35.11 -9.29 -25.80
N GLU A 167 -34.79 -8.72 -26.96
CA GLU A 167 -33.55 -7.98 -27.19
C GLU A 167 -33.42 -6.78 -26.25
N LYS A 168 -34.52 -6.04 -26.01
CA LYS A 168 -34.53 -4.92 -25.07
C LYS A 168 -34.19 -5.37 -23.65
N LYS A 169 -34.77 -6.48 -23.18
CA LYS A 169 -34.47 -7.03 -21.83
C LYS A 169 -33.00 -7.43 -21.71
N ASP A 170 -32.43 -8.01 -22.75
CA ASP A 170 -31.01 -8.38 -22.75
C ASP A 170 -30.08 -7.16 -22.81
N ALA A 171 -30.41 -6.14 -23.61
CA ALA A 171 -29.71 -4.86 -23.64
C ALA A 171 -29.78 -4.14 -22.29
N GLU A 172 -30.92 -4.15 -21.61
CA GLU A 172 -31.10 -3.59 -20.26
C GLU A 172 -30.25 -4.33 -19.21
N ARG A 173 -30.17 -5.66 -19.26
CA ARG A 173 -29.28 -6.45 -18.38
C ARG A 173 -27.81 -6.10 -18.60
N HIS A 174 -27.37 -6.00 -19.86
CA HIS A 174 -26.00 -5.58 -20.19
C HIS A 174 -25.71 -4.15 -19.70
N LYS A 175 -26.65 -3.23 -19.85
CA LYS A 175 -26.53 -1.86 -19.32
C LYS A 175 -26.34 -1.89 -17.80
N GLN A 176 -27.18 -2.60 -17.06
CA GLN A 176 -27.08 -2.72 -15.60
C GLN A 176 -25.74 -3.32 -15.16
N PHE A 177 -25.23 -4.31 -15.89
CA PHE A 177 -23.91 -4.88 -15.63
C PHE A 177 -22.78 -3.84 -15.80
N LEU A 178 -22.83 -3.05 -16.88
CA LEU A 178 -21.85 -1.99 -17.11
C LEU A 178 -21.94 -0.89 -16.05
N GLU A 179 -23.13 -0.50 -15.60
CA GLU A 179 -23.31 0.45 -14.50
C GLU A 179 -22.67 -0.04 -13.20
N LYS A 180 -22.81 -1.33 -12.86
CA LYS A 180 -22.09 -1.94 -11.73
C LYS A 180 -20.58 -1.89 -11.90
N ARG A 181 -20.08 -2.07 -13.13
CA ARG A 181 -18.65 -1.95 -13.43
C ARG A 181 -18.13 -0.51 -13.30
N VAL A 182 -18.91 0.50 -13.69
CA VAL A 182 -18.59 1.91 -13.41
C VAL A 182 -18.48 2.15 -11.89
N SER A 183 -19.45 1.65 -11.12
CA SER A 183 -19.41 1.74 -9.65
C SER A 183 -18.15 1.09 -9.05
N LEU A 184 -17.72 -0.05 -9.59
CA LEU A 184 -16.47 -0.70 -9.17
C LEU A 184 -15.25 0.20 -9.46
N HIS A 185 -15.10 0.70 -10.68
CA HIS A 185 -13.96 1.57 -11.04
C HIS A 185 -13.94 2.87 -10.23
N GLN A 186 -15.11 3.46 -9.93
CA GLN A 186 -15.19 4.60 -9.02
C GLN A 186 -14.68 4.26 -7.60
N ALA A 187 -14.97 3.05 -7.10
CA ALA A 187 -14.45 2.58 -5.81
C ALA A 187 -12.93 2.41 -5.83
N GLU A 188 -12.40 1.89 -6.94
CA GLU A 188 -10.96 1.71 -7.15
C GLU A 188 -10.25 3.07 -7.20
N LYS A 189 -10.80 4.07 -7.91
CA LYS A 189 -10.29 5.46 -7.91
C LYS A 189 -10.26 6.06 -6.51
N ASP A 190 -11.34 5.88 -5.75
CA ASP A 190 -11.41 6.33 -4.36
C ASP A 190 -10.33 5.69 -3.48
N ALA A 191 -10.06 4.39 -3.67
CA ALA A 191 -9.01 3.69 -2.94
C ALA A 191 -7.59 4.13 -3.34
N ALA A 192 -7.34 4.35 -4.63
CA ALA A 192 -6.08 4.93 -5.10
C ALA A 192 -5.85 6.32 -4.50
N LYS A 193 -6.88 7.18 -4.49
CA LYS A 193 -6.84 8.49 -3.83
C LYS A 193 -6.60 8.38 -2.32
N ALA A 194 -7.21 7.41 -1.64
CA ALA A 194 -6.97 7.16 -0.22
C ALA A 194 -5.51 6.73 0.04
N ARG A 195 -4.93 5.88 -0.81
CA ARG A 195 -3.52 5.48 -0.74
C ARG A 195 -2.55 6.64 -0.97
N LYS A 196 -2.85 7.52 -1.93
CA LYS A 196 -2.09 8.76 -2.12
C LYS A 196 -2.08 9.62 -0.84
N ASN A 197 -3.26 9.84 -0.25
CA ASN A 197 -3.38 10.63 0.98
C ASN A 197 -2.63 9.98 2.17
N LEU A 198 -2.64 8.65 2.25
CA LEU A 198 -1.85 7.90 3.23
C LEU A 198 -0.35 8.17 3.01
N ALA A 199 0.16 7.98 1.80
CA ALA A 199 1.56 8.21 1.47
C ALA A 199 2.01 9.65 1.80
N GLU A 200 1.19 10.66 1.48
CA GLU A 200 1.43 12.06 1.84
C GLU A 200 1.49 12.29 3.36
N SER A 201 0.57 11.68 4.11
CA SER A 201 0.56 11.79 5.57
C SER A 201 1.77 11.10 6.20
N THR A 202 2.17 9.95 5.65
CA THR A 202 3.36 9.20 6.06
C THR A 202 4.63 10.00 5.80
N GLN A 203 4.75 10.62 4.62
CA GLN A 203 5.86 11.51 4.30
C GLN A 203 5.97 12.65 5.32
N LYS A 204 4.87 13.37 5.59
CA LYS A 204 4.86 14.48 6.56
C LYS A 204 5.24 14.04 7.97
N ALA A 205 4.74 12.87 8.41
CA ALA A 205 5.09 12.31 9.71
C ALA A 205 6.60 11.99 9.81
N LEU A 206 7.19 11.44 8.74
CA LEU A 206 8.62 11.12 8.68
C LEU A 206 9.50 12.38 8.62
N GLU A 207 9.06 13.44 7.94
CA GLU A 207 9.74 14.75 7.94
C GLU A 207 9.79 15.35 9.35
N LEU A 208 8.70 15.25 10.11
CA LEU A 208 8.67 15.66 11.52
C LEU A 208 9.57 14.78 12.40
N GLU A 209 9.62 13.46 12.15
CA GLU A 209 10.52 12.53 12.83
C GLU A 209 12.01 12.89 12.56
N LEU A 210 12.34 13.29 11.34
CA LEU A 210 13.68 13.75 10.96
C LEU A 210 14.05 15.05 11.69
N GLN A 211 13.15 16.03 11.73
CA GLN A 211 13.36 17.28 12.47
C GLN A 211 13.58 17.01 13.95
N LEU A 212 12.77 16.13 14.56
CA LEU A 212 12.92 15.71 15.95
C LEU A 212 14.30 15.07 16.19
N THR A 213 14.74 14.18 15.29
CA THR A 213 16.03 13.51 15.38
C THR A 213 17.19 14.51 15.35
N ASN A 214 17.15 15.47 14.42
CA ASN A 214 18.17 16.52 14.33
C ASN A 214 18.19 17.41 15.58
N ARG A 215 17.02 17.79 16.10
CA ARG A 215 16.92 18.61 17.32
C ARG A 215 17.43 17.88 18.57
N ARG A 216 17.20 16.57 18.68
CA ARG A 216 17.77 15.75 19.76
C ARG A 216 19.30 15.70 19.65
N ALA A 217 19.85 15.53 18.44
CA ALA A 217 21.29 15.56 18.23
C ALA A 217 21.92 16.92 18.58
N ASP A 218 21.27 18.03 18.20
CA ASP A 218 21.74 19.39 18.56
C ASP A 218 21.71 19.64 20.07
N ARG A 219 20.64 19.18 20.74
CA ARG A 219 20.55 19.21 22.21
C ARG A 219 21.71 18.43 22.84
N ASP A 220 22.00 17.24 22.36
CA ASP A 220 23.04 16.38 22.94
C ASP A 220 24.44 17.01 22.77
N ARG A 221 24.68 17.75 21.67
CA ARG A 221 25.93 18.53 21.46
C ARG A 221 26.04 19.76 22.39
N THR A 222 24.92 20.40 22.72
CA THR A 222 24.87 21.62 23.55
C THR A 222 24.78 21.32 25.05
N ALA A 223 24.36 20.11 25.41
CA ALA A 223 24.20 19.67 26.80
C ALA A 223 25.49 19.75 27.63
N SER A 224 26.67 19.65 27.00
CA SER A 224 27.95 19.76 27.69
C SER A 224 28.44 21.19 27.91
N THR A 225 27.82 22.20 27.29
CA THR A 225 28.35 23.58 27.27
C THR A 225 27.43 24.62 27.90
N ASP A 226 26.10 24.49 27.76
CA ASP A 226 25.14 25.48 28.27
C ASP A 226 23.83 24.82 28.76
N ALA A 227 23.63 24.85 30.08
CA ALA A 227 22.42 24.33 30.71
C ALA A 227 21.15 25.13 30.33
N ALA A 228 21.25 26.45 30.14
CA ALA A 228 20.12 27.28 29.75
C ALA A 228 19.73 27.05 28.27
N ALA A 229 20.70 26.83 27.39
CA ALA A 229 20.43 26.36 26.03
C ALA A 229 19.73 24.99 26.02
N THR A 230 20.19 24.06 26.86
CA THR A 230 19.61 22.71 26.97
C THR A 230 18.11 22.76 27.28
N MET A 231 17.70 23.57 28.26
CA MET A 231 16.28 23.73 28.62
C MET A 231 15.42 24.28 27.48
N ARG A 232 15.97 25.19 26.66
CA ARG A 232 15.27 25.70 25.46
C ARG A 232 15.09 24.60 24.42
N HIS A 233 16.12 23.78 24.19
CA HIS A 233 16.03 22.64 23.29
C HIS A 233 15.01 21.59 23.77
N GLU A 234 14.91 21.34 25.08
CA GLU A 234 13.94 20.40 25.62
C GLU A 234 12.49 20.77 25.29
N ASN A 235 12.13 22.06 25.40
CA ASN A 235 10.78 22.51 25.10
C ASN A 235 10.42 22.29 23.62
N VAL A 236 11.36 22.58 22.70
CA VAL A 236 11.18 22.35 21.27
C VAL A 236 11.07 20.85 20.96
N VAL A 237 11.90 20.02 21.61
CA VAL A 237 11.85 18.55 21.48
C VAL A 237 10.50 18.02 21.92
N ARG A 238 9.96 18.44 23.08
CA ARG A 238 8.64 18.03 23.57
C ARG A 238 7.52 18.43 22.60
N GLU A 239 7.58 19.63 22.02
CA GLU A 239 6.59 20.07 21.04
C GLU A 239 6.65 19.22 19.76
N LEU A 240 7.85 18.93 19.25
CA LEU A 240 8.04 18.08 18.09
C LEU A 240 7.59 16.63 18.36
N GLU A 241 7.88 16.08 19.54
CA GLU A 241 7.40 14.75 19.94
C GLU A 241 5.87 14.67 19.91
N ARG A 242 5.18 15.70 20.44
CA ARG A 242 3.73 15.78 20.36
C ARG A 242 3.25 15.80 18.91
N LYS A 243 3.84 16.64 18.05
CA LYS A 243 3.47 16.72 16.63
C LYS A 243 3.72 15.40 15.88
N VAL A 244 4.81 14.71 16.18
CA VAL A 244 5.10 13.38 15.61
C VAL A 244 4.03 12.37 16.05
N LEU A 245 3.66 12.32 17.33
CA LEU A 245 2.59 11.44 17.80
C LEU A 245 1.23 11.76 17.17
N ASP A 246 0.89 13.05 17.07
CA ASP A 246 -0.36 13.51 16.42
C ASP A 246 -0.39 13.12 14.93
N SER A 247 0.73 13.29 14.21
CA SER A 247 0.84 12.86 12.80
C SER A 247 0.81 11.34 12.64
N GLN A 248 1.40 10.56 13.55
CA GLN A 248 1.29 9.10 13.56
C GLN A 248 -0.16 8.65 13.76
N ARG A 249 -0.95 9.34 14.59
CA ARG A 249 -2.39 9.10 14.71
C ARG A 249 -3.10 9.36 13.38
N VAL A 250 -2.79 10.47 12.70
CA VAL A 250 -3.37 10.78 11.38
C VAL A 250 -3.02 9.70 10.36
N VAL A 251 -1.77 9.21 10.34
CA VAL A 251 -1.37 8.09 9.46
C VAL A 251 -2.21 6.85 9.74
N ALA A 252 -2.39 6.45 11.01
CA ALA A 252 -3.23 5.31 11.37
C ALA A 252 -4.70 5.50 10.94
N ASP A 253 -5.25 6.70 11.06
CA ASP A 253 -6.60 7.02 10.58
C ASP A 253 -6.70 6.90 9.04
N ARG A 254 -5.65 7.29 8.30
CA ARG A 254 -5.58 7.12 6.84
C ARG A 254 -5.41 5.66 6.43
N GLU A 255 -4.62 4.87 7.16
CA GLU A 255 -4.50 3.42 6.94
C GLU A 255 -5.87 2.73 7.10
N LYS A 256 -6.63 3.10 8.14
CA LYS A 256 -8.00 2.63 8.31
C LYS A 256 -8.88 2.99 7.12
N GLN A 257 -8.83 4.23 6.63
CA GLN A 257 -9.60 4.65 5.45
C GLN A 257 -9.26 3.81 4.21
N VAL A 258 -7.99 3.50 3.99
CA VAL A 258 -7.56 2.63 2.88
C VAL A 258 -8.14 1.22 3.04
N ALA A 259 -8.09 0.65 4.26
CA ALA A 259 -8.67 -0.66 4.54
C ALA A 259 -10.19 -0.70 4.30
N ASP A 260 -10.92 0.33 4.76
CA ASP A 260 -12.37 0.46 4.55
C ASP A 260 -12.71 0.50 3.04
N LYS A 261 -11.91 1.22 2.24
CA LYS A 261 -12.06 1.27 0.78
C LYS A 261 -11.77 -0.07 0.10
N HIS A 262 -10.77 -0.82 0.56
CA HIS A 262 -10.53 -2.18 0.05
C HIS A 262 -11.66 -3.14 0.37
N GLN A 263 -12.29 -3.02 1.55
CA GLN A 263 -13.47 -3.80 1.88
C GLN A 263 -14.66 -3.49 0.95
N ASP A 264 -14.88 -2.21 0.64
CA ASP A 264 -15.92 -1.78 -0.31
C ASP A 264 -15.66 -2.32 -1.73
N ILE A 265 -14.41 -2.25 -2.22
CA ILE A 265 -14.02 -2.87 -3.50
C ILE A 265 -14.33 -4.37 -3.51
N ALA A 266 -13.98 -5.10 -2.45
CA ALA A 266 -14.23 -6.53 -2.36
C ALA A 266 -15.74 -6.85 -2.43
N LYS A 267 -16.58 -6.05 -1.75
CA LYS A 267 -18.05 -6.18 -1.84
C LYS A 267 -18.56 -5.95 -3.26
N ARG A 268 -18.13 -4.87 -3.93
CA ARG A 268 -18.55 -4.56 -5.31
C ARG A 268 -18.08 -5.60 -6.32
N ARG A 269 -16.87 -6.15 -6.15
CA ARG A 269 -16.37 -7.27 -6.97
C ARG A 269 -17.25 -8.53 -6.80
N LEU A 270 -17.68 -8.81 -5.58
CA LEU A 270 -18.61 -9.93 -5.32
C LEU A 270 -19.98 -9.69 -5.97
N GLU A 271 -20.54 -8.48 -5.85
CA GLU A 271 -21.81 -8.12 -6.51
C GLU A 271 -21.73 -8.21 -8.04
N LEU A 272 -20.60 -7.81 -8.62
CA LEU A 272 -20.35 -7.91 -10.07
C LEU A 272 -20.25 -9.38 -10.51
N TYR A 273 -19.54 -10.22 -9.74
CA TYR A 273 -19.46 -11.65 -9.99
C TYR A 273 -20.84 -12.34 -9.91
N GLN A 274 -21.64 -12.01 -8.90
CA GLN A 274 -23.01 -12.53 -8.78
C GLN A 274 -23.90 -12.09 -9.95
N ALA A 275 -23.77 -10.83 -10.40
CA ALA A 275 -24.49 -10.33 -11.57
C ALA A 275 -24.10 -11.10 -12.85
N GLN A 276 -22.80 -11.40 -13.01
CA GLN A 276 -22.30 -12.19 -14.14
C GLN A 276 -22.85 -13.63 -14.10
N ALA A 277 -22.84 -14.27 -12.93
CA ALA A 277 -23.38 -15.62 -12.77
C ALA A 277 -24.87 -15.69 -13.09
N ALA A 278 -25.66 -14.71 -12.62
CA ALA A 278 -27.09 -14.63 -12.91
C ALA A 278 -27.38 -14.41 -14.41
N ALA A 279 -26.54 -13.65 -15.11
CA ALA A 279 -26.67 -13.43 -16.56
C ALA A 279 -26.34 -14.69 -17.38
N VAL A 280 -25.44 -15.56 -16.89
CA VAL A 280 -25.07 -16.81 -17.57
C VAL A 280 -26.06 -17.93 -17.30
N GLY A 281 -26.52 -18.08 -16.05
CA GLY A 281 -27.40 -19.18 -15.62
C GLY A 281 -28.89 -19.01 -15.94
N GLY A 282 -29.29 -17.89 -16.55
CA GLY A 282 -30.65 -17.62 -17.00
C GLY A 282 -30.95 -18.07 -18.45
N ARG A 283 -30.04 -18.82 -19.07
CA ARG A 283 -30.22 -19.48 -20.37
C ARG A 283 -30.57 -20.95 -20.16
#